data_AF-A0A925SLH0-F1
#
_entry.id   AF-A0A925SLH0-F1
#
_cell.length_a   1.000
_cell.length_b   1.000
_cell.length_c   1.000
_cell.angle_alpha   90.00
_cell.angle_beta   90.00
_cell.angle_gamma   90.00
#
_symmetry.space_group_name_H-M   'P 1'
#
loop_
_entity.id
_entity.type
_entity.pdbx_description
1 polymer ?
#
loop_
_entity_poly.entity_id
_entity_poly.type
_entity_poly.pdbx_seq_one_letter_code
_entity_poly.pdbx_strand_id
1 'polypeptide(L)'
;MSLASPSAPGAAPPRPACSLSLPPAGLFTSPLSGEEFPLNRLTRAGLHEIRPEAYRDGPAALGFVLAVIAEEAAERVKGRNLVLWCLTEDAAREWGRPYGPGLLASGLDPALFLIVEARNAEAAAWALEEGLKSRALIAGLAEIEIKAPLIARRLSLAAQASRTPCLLLSGHQQSGLPGTLTRWRIAAKRSGSTPFDATAPGAPSWQLTLERCRGEPPGRSFTVEFSHESFRFRLSAASCDRAAEAGESSKRRRASNR
;
A
#
# COMPACT_ATOMS: atom_id res chain seq x y z
N MET A 1 -55.61 38.48 -9.36
CA MET A 1 -54.18 38.12 -9.48
C MET A 1 -53.87 37.10 -8.41
N SER A 2 -53.88 35.81 -8.76
CA SER A 2 -53.63 34.69 -7.84
C SER A 2 -52.17 34.29 -7.95
N LEU A 3 -51.42 34.42 -6.86
CA LEU A 3 -50.00 34.05 -6.77
C LEU A 3 -49.90 32.52 -6.58
N ALA A 4 -49.23 31.84 -7.51
CA ALA A 4 -48.92 30.42 -7.40
C ALA A 4 -47.69 30.22 -6.50
N SER A 5 -47.82 29.34 -5.51
CA SER A 5 -46.72 28.89 -4.65
C SER A 5 -45.76 27.96 -5.41
N PRO A 6 -44.44 27.98 -5.12
CA PRO A 6 -43.49 27.07 -5.74
C PRO A 6 -43.54 25.67 -5.10
N SER A 7 -43.47 24.64 -5.94
CA SER A 7 -43.38 23.22 -5.57
C SER A 7 -42.02 22.86 -4.98
N ALA A 8 -42.03 22.04 -3.92
CA ALA A 8 -40.84 21.52 -3.24
C ALA A 8 -39.97 20.63 -4.16
N PRO A 9 -38.64 20.57 -3.95
CA PRO A 9 -37.76 19.71 -4.75
C PRO A 9 -38.01 18.23 -4.42
N GLY A 10 -38.16 17.43 -5.47
CA GLY A 10 -38.39 15.99 -5.38
C GLY A 10 -37.25 15.24 -4.66
N ALA A 11 -37.63 14.28 -3.84
CA ALA A 11 -36.71 13.41 -3.12
C ALA A 11 -35.79 12.64 -4.09
N ALA A 12 -34.48 12.68 -3.83
CA ALA A 12 -33.50 11.89 -4.56
C ALA A 12 -33.75 10.39 -4.36
N PRO A 13 -33.60 9.55 -5.40
CA PRO A 13 -33.81 8.12 -5.30
C PRO A 13 -32.79 7.48 -4.34
N PRO A 14 -33.16 6.41 -3.60
CA PRO A 14 -32.23 5.70 -2.74
C PRO A 14 -31.09 5.12 -3.55
N ARG A 15 -29.84 5.36 -3.09
CA ARG A 15 -28.63 4.80 -3.70
C ARG A 15 -28.66 3.27 -3.60
N PRO A 16 -28.32 2.54 -4.68
CA PRO A 16 -28.22 1.09 -4.60
C PRO A 16 -27.12 0.72 -3.61
N ALA A 17 -27.47 -0.09 -2.61
CA ALA A 17 -26.48 -0.76 -1.79
C ALA A 17 -25.72 -1.74 -2.72
N CYS A 18 -24.48 -1.39 -3.10
CA CYS A 18 -23.58 -2.35 -3.71
C CYS A 18 -23.20 -3.39 -2.66
N SER A 19 -24.05 -4.40 -2.47
CA SER A 19 -23.69 -5.64 -1.81
C SER A 19 -22.91 -6.50 -2.82
N LEU A 20 -21.64 -6.17 -3.03
CA LEU A 20 -20.73 -7.10 -3.69
C LEU A 20 -20.42 -8.20 -2.67
N SER A 21 -21.14 -9.31 -2.77
CA SER A 21 -20.78 -10.54 -2.07
C SER A 21 -19.41 -10.99 -2.58
N LEU A 22 -18.42 -11.02 -1.68
CA LEU A 22 -17.11 -11.60 -1.94
C LEU A 22 -17.27 -13.05 -2.42
N PRO A 23 -16.66 -13.46 -3.55
CA PRO A 23 -16.65 -14.87 -3.93
C PRO A 23 -15.85 -15.67 -2.89
N PRO A 24 -16.16 -16.97 -2.71
CA PRO A 24 -15.44 -17.81 -1.75
C PRO A 24 -13.95 -17.83 -2.12
N ALA A 25 -13.10 -17.59 -1.12
CA ALA A 25 -11.66 -17.62 -1.26
C ALA A 25 -11.23 -18.94 -1.91
N GLY A 26 -10.77 -18.88 -3.16
CA GLY A 26 -10.02 -19.98 -3.75
C GLY A 26 -8.80 -20.32 -2.88
N LEU A 27 -8.21 -21.50 -3.11
CA LEU A 27 -7.08 -22.11 -2.39
C LEU A 27 -5.74 -21.32 -2.47
N PHE A 28 -5.79 -20.00 -2.46
CA PHE A 28 -4.63 -19.11 -2.48
C PHE A 28 -4.47 -18.47 -1.10
N THR A 29 -3.37 -18.80 -0.42
CA THR A 29 -2.94 -18.08 0.79
C THR A 29 -2.33 -16.75 0.37
N SER A 30 -2.87 -15.65 0.90
CA SER A 30 -2.28 -14.33 0.64
C SER A 30 -0.87 -14.24 1.25
N PRO A 31 0.11 -13.65 0.54
CA PRO A 31 1.42 -13.36 1.11
C PRO A 31 1.36 -12.40 2.31
N LEU A 32 0.27 -11.65 2.52
CA LEU A 32 0.08 -10.83 3.71
C LEU A 32 -0.46 -11.62 4.92
N SER A 33 -1.12 -12.76 4.69
CA SER A 33 -1.71 -13.58 5.76
C SER A 33 -0.80 -14.74 6.23
N GLY A 34 0.19 -15.15 5.44
CA GLY A 34 1.08 -16.26 5.78
C GLY A 34 2.18 -15.90 6.79
N GLU A 35 2.51 -16.80 7.73
CA GLU A 35 3.54 -16.61 8.78
C GLU A 35 4.97 -16.50 8.21
N GLU A 36 5.28 -17.21 7.13
CA GLU A 36 6.64 -17.35 6.57
C GLU A 36 7.08 -16.22 5.64
N PHE A 37 6.17 -15.28 5.33
CA PHE A 37 6.40 -14.33 4.26
C PHE A 37 6.61 -12.89 4.77
N PRO A 38 7.73 -12.22 4.44
CA PRO A 38 8.06 -10.92 5.01
C PRO A 38 7.06 -9.81 4.63
N LEU A 39 6.25 -9.98 3.59
CA LEU A 39 5.21 -9.00 3.26
C LEU A 39 4.14 -8.89 4.36
N ASN A 40 3.86 -9.96 5.12
CA ASN A 40 2.94 -9.91 6.28
C ASN A 40 3.37 -8.86 7.33
N ARG A 41 4.62 -8.41 7.28
CA ARG A 41 5.14 -7.38 8.18
C ARG A 41 4.55 -6.01 7.87
N LEU A 42 4.06 -5.76 6.66
CA LEU A 42 3.50 -4.46 6.23
C LEU A 42 2.20 -4.10 6.95
N THR A 43 1.47 -5.09 7.46
CA THR A 43 0.23 -4.87 8.24
C THR A 43 0.50 -4.73 9.74
N ARG A 44 1.74 -4.95 10.19
CA ARG A 44 2.12 -4.82 11.60
C ARG A 44 2.20 -3.35 12.01
N ALA A 45 1.97 -3.08 13.29
CA ALA A 45 2.06 -1.73 13.83
C ALA A 45 3.50 -1.20 13.81
N GLY A 46 3.73 -0.10 13.08
CA GLY A 46 5.00 0.60 13.00
C GLY A 46 5.20 1.29 11.66
N LEU A 47 6.40 1.85 11.45
CA LEU A 47 6.73 2.57 10.23
C LEU A 47 7.32 1.64 9.17
N HIS A 48 6.72 1.61 7.99
CA HIS A 48 7.15 0.86 6.82
C HIS A 48 7.50 1.84 5.71
N GLU A 49 8.73 1.78 5.24
CA GLU A 49 9.21 2.66 4.17
C GLU A 49 9.07 1.94 2.82
N ILE A 50 8.38 2.59 1.90
CA ILE A 50 8.08 2.14 0.56
C ILE A 50 8.77 3.10 -0.40
N ARG A 51 9.66 2.57 -1.23
CA ARG A 51 10.49 3.36 -2.13
C ARG A 51 10.26 2.93 -3.55
N PRO A 52 9.93 3.85 -4.46
CA PRO A 52 9.96 3.55 -5.87
C PRO A 52 11.37 3.13 -6.31
N GLU A 53 11.45 2.16 -7.22
CA GLU A 53 12.72 1.71 -7.77
C GLU A 53 13.38 2.84 -8.57
N ALA A 54 12.63 3.39 -9.52
CA ALA A 54 12.96 4.59 -10.27
C ALA A 54 11.88 5.68 -10.08
N TYR A 55 12.17 6.89 -10.57
CA TYR A 55 11.23 8.01 -10.57
C TYR A 55 9.84 7.61 -11.09
N ARG A 56 9.79 6.97 -12.26
CA ARG A 56 8.55 6.54 -12.92
C ARG A 56 7.78 5.45 -12.18
N ASP A 57 8.37 4.81 -11.18
CA ASP A 57 7.71 3.77 -10.38
C ASP A 57 6.91 4.35 -9.22
N GLY A 58 6.91 5.68 -9.02
CA GLY A 58 6.13 6.38 -7.98
C GLY A 58 4.66 5.95 -7.93
N PRO A 59 3.91 6.04 -9.04
CA PRO A 59 2.51 5.62 -9.09
C PRO A 59 2.32 4.13 -8.82
N ALA A 60 3.28 3.29 -9.23
CA ALA A 60 3.24 1.86 -8.94
C ALA A 60 3.43 1.60 -7.43
N ALA A 61 4.37 2.28 -6.79
CA ALA A 61 4.58 2.18 -5.34
C ALA A 61 3.34 2.65 -4.55
N LEU A 62 2.69 3.73 -4.98
CA LEU A 62 1.41 4.17 -4.40
C LEU A 62 0.31 3.12 -4.58
N GLY A 63 0.16 2.58 -5.79
CA GLY A 63 -0.81 1.51 -6.07
C GLY A 63 -0.59 0.27 -5.23
N PHE A 64 0.67 -0.12 -4.99
CA PHE A 64 1.02 -1.22 -4.08
C PHE A 64 0.59 -0.92 -2.64
N VAL A 65 0.84 0.30 -2.15
CA VAL A 65 0.44 0.71 -0.79
C VAL A 65 -1.08 0.67 -0.64
N LEU A 66 -1.82 1.18 -1.62
CA LEU A 66 -3.28 1.15 -1.62
C LEU A 66 -3.80 -0.30 -1.64
N ALA A 67 -3.17 -1.20 -2.41
CA ALA A 67 -3.51 -2.61 -2.41
C ALA A 67 -3.26 -3.30 -1.05
N VAL A 68 -2.19 -2.95 -0.33
CA VAL A 68 -1.96 -3.41 1.06
C VAL A 68 -3.06 -2.92 1.99
N ILE A 69 -3.47 -1.66 1.87
CA ILE A 69 -4.56 -1.09 2.68
C ILE A 69 -5.89 -1.76 2.35
N ALA A 70 -6.16 -2.04 1.07
CA ALA A 70 -7.40 -2.69 0.63
C ALA A 70 -7.52 -4.10 1.20
N GLU A 71 -6.45 -4.87 1.19
CA GLU A 71 -6.45 -6.22 1.76
C GLU A 71 -6.63 -6.18 3.29
N GLU A 72 -5.92 -5.29 3.99
CA GLU A 72 -6.09 -5.10 5.44
C GLU A 72 -7.52 -4.67 5.79
N ALA A 73 -8.13 -3.80 4.98
CA ALA A 73 -9.53 -3.39 5.16
C ALA A 73 -10.52 -4.55 4.92
N ALA A 74 -10.24 -5.44 3.96
CA ALA A 74 -11.09 -6.60 3.67
C ALA A 74 -11.07 -7.65 4.80
N GLU A 75 -9.94 -7.82 5.48
CA GLU A 75 -9.80 -8.77 6.61
C GLU A 75 -10.39 -8.25 7.93
N ARG A 76 -10.57 -6.93 8.06
CA ARG A 76 -10.94 -6.31 9.34
C ARG A 76 -12.46 -6.20 9.51
N VAL A 77 -13.03 -7.17 10.21
CA VAL A 77 -14.50 -7.32 10.36
C VAL A 77 -15.16 -6.24 11.25
N LYS A 78 -14.44 -5.47 12.08
CA LYS A 78 -15.04 -4.45 12.98
C LYS A 78 -14.18 -3.21 13.32
N GLY A 79 -14.78 -2.04 13.14
CA GLY A 79 -14.69 -0.89 14.07
C GLY A 79 -13.66 0.21 13.79
N ARG A 80 -12.58 -0.05 13.07
CA ARG A 80 -11.64 0.98 12.60
C ARG A 80 -11.56 0.79 11.11
N ASN A 81 -11.92 1.81 10.34
CA ASN A 81 -11.93 1.76 8.88
C ASN A 81 -11.24 2.98 8.24
N LEU A 82 -10.84 3.98 9.03
CA LEU A 82 -10.30 5.24 8.50
C LEU A 82 -8.84 5.12 8.10
N VAL A 83 -8.52 5.64 6.93
CA VAL A 83 -7.15 5.81 6.42
C VAL A 83 -6.83 7.29 6.46
N LEU A 84 -5.72 7.66 7.11
CA LEU A 84 -5.20 9.02 7.02
C LEU A 84 -4.13 9.06 5.94
N TRP A 85 -4.35 9.82 4.87
CA TRP A 85 -3.38 10.05 3.81
C TRP A 85 -2.85 11.47 3.88
N CYS A 86 -1.60 11.62 4.32
CA CYS A 86 -0.90 12.88 4.34
C CYS A 86 0.03 13.00 3.12
N LEU A 87 -0.05 14.10 2.38
CA LEU A 87 0.83 14.42 1.26
C LEU A 87 1.23 15.89 1.29
N THR A 88 2.31 16.25 0.60
CA THR A 88 2.66 17.67 0.42
C THR A 88 1.96 18.28 -0.80
N GLU A 89 1.83 19.61 -0.82
CA GLU A 89 1.42 20.34 -2.04
C GLU A 89 2.33 20.02 -3.23
N ASP A 90 3.63 19.86 -3.00
CA ASP A 90 4.59 19.51 -4.06
C ASP A 90 4.36 18.10 -4.59
N ALA A 91 4.12 17.12 -3.71
CA ALA A 91 3.75 15.76 -4.12
C ALA A 91 2.43 15.77 -4.91
N ALA A 92 1.44 16.54 -4.45
CA ALA A 92 0.15 16.67 -5.14
C ALA A 92 0.27 17.32 -6.53
N ARG A 93 1.23 18.24 -6.72
CA ARG A 93 1.53 18.85 -8.02
C ARG A 93 2.27 17.90 -8.95
N GLU A 94 3.19 17.12 -8.41
CA GLU A 94 4.02 16.19 -9.17
C GLU A 94 3.27 14.92 -9.59
N TRP A 95 2.57 14.30 -8.64
CA TRP A 95 1.93 12.99 -8.81
C TRP A 95 0.41 13.06 -8.94
N GLY A 96 -0.16 14.25 -8.77
CA GLY A 96 -1.60 14.47 -8.76
C GLY A 96 -2.21 14.25 -7.38
N ARG A 97 -3.53 14.43 -7.32
CA ARG A 97 -4.32 14.26 -6.09
C ARG A 97 -5.03 12.90 -6.09
N PRO A 98 -5.34 12.34 -4.91
CA PRO A 98 -6.11 11.11 -4.81
C PRO A 98 -7.41 11.19 -5.62
N TYR A 99 -7.63 10.18 -6.47
CA TYR A 99 -8.80 10.11 -7.33
C TYR A 99 -9.80 9.09 -6.79
N GLY A 100 -10.94 9.57 -6.29
CA GLY A 100 -11.97 8.74 -5.63
C GLY A 100 -12.44 7.54 -6.44
N PRO A 101 -12.80 7.68 -7.73
CA PRO A 101 -13.18 6.53 -8.56
C PRO A 101 -12.08 5.49 -8.73
N GLY A 102 -10.81 5.91 -8.71
CA GLY A 102 -9.67 4.99 -8.70
C GLY A 102 -9.58 4.18 -7.41
N LEU A 103 -9.80 4.81 -6.26
CA LEU A 103 -9.88 4.12 -4.96
C LEU A 103 -11.02 3.09 -4.95
N LEU A 104 -12.21 3.46 -5.44
CA LEU A 104 -13.34 2.54 -5.55
C LEU A 104 -13.00 1.32 -6.42
N ALA A 105 -12.36 1.53 -7.58
CA ALA A 105 -11.92 0.44 -8.46
C ALA A 105 -10.85 -0.47 -7.81
N SER A 106 -10.13 0.04 -6.80
CA SER A 106 -9.18 -0.72 -5.98
C SER A 106 -9.80 -1.37 -4.75
N GLY A 107 -11.13 -1.28 -4.55
CA GLY A 107 -11.83 -1.86 -3.40
C GLY A 107 -11.80 -1.00 -2.13
N LEU A 108 -11.42 0.27 -2.27
CA LEU A 108 -11.30 1.22 -1.17
C LEU A 108 -12.45 2.23 -1.26
N ASP A 109 -13.23 2.37 -0.20
CA ASP A 109 -14.27 3.40 -0.11
C ASP A 109 -13.63 4.77 0.14
N PRO A 110 -13.74 5.76 -0.78
CA PRO A 110 -13.20 7.10 -0.60
C PRO A 110 -13.73 7.81 0.65
N ALA A 111 -14.93 7.45 1.13
CA ALA A 111 -15.50 8.03 2.35
C ALA A 111 -14.70 7.66 3.61
N LEU A 112 -13.83 6.65 3.53
CA LEU A 112 -12.96 6.22 4.62
C LEU A 112 -11.60 6.92 4.62
N PHE A 113 -11.30 7.75 3.61
CA PHE A 113 -10.04 8.46 3.49
C PHE A 113 -10.15 9.87 4.04
N LEU A 114 -9.34 10.16 5.06
CA LEU A 114 -9.04 11.51 5.50
C LEU A 114 -7.76 11.95 4.79
N ILE A 115 -7.88 12.91 3.88
CA ILE A 115 -6.75 13.39 3.08
C ILE A 115 -6.28 14.73 3.64
N VAL A 116 -5.00 14.81 3.98
CA VAL A 116 -4.34 16.03 4.47
C VAL A 116 -3.25 16.41 3.49
N GLU A 117 -3.52 17.43 2.68
CA GLU A 117 -2.50 18.09 1.89
C GLU A 117 -1.88 19.21 2.71
N ALA A 118 -0.58 19.10 2.97
CA ALA A 118 0.16 20.04 3.79
C ALA A 118 1.18 20.84 2.97
N ARG A 119 1.48 22.05 3.44
CA ARG A 119 2.49 22.92 2.82
C ARG A 119 3.90 22.31 2.72
N ASN A 120 4.24 21.37 3.60
CA ASN A 120 5.58 20.75 3.65
C ASN A 120 5.56 19.40 4.38
N ALA A 121 6.66 18.64 4.27
CA ALA A 121 6.80 17.31 4.83
C ALA A 121 6.69 17.28 6.37
N GLU A 122 7.14 18.33 7.05
CA GLU A 122 7.08 18.43 8.53
C GLU A 122 5.64 18.56 9.02
N ALA A 123 4.83 19.39 8.36
CA ALA A 123 3.42 19.57 8.67
C ALA A 123 2.61 18.30 8.37
N ALA A 124 2.88 17.63 7.24
CA ALA A 124 2.27 16.35 6.91
C ALA A 124 2.65 15.25 7.90
N ALA A 125 3.93 15.16 8.28
CA ALA A 125 4.39 14.20 9.29
C ALA A 125 3.76 14.48 10.67
N TRP A 126 3.61 15.75 11.05
CA TRP A 126 2.94 16.12 12.28
C TRP A 126 1.46 15.70 12.27
N ALA A 127 0.73 15.98 11.19
CA ALA A 127 -0.66 15.56 11.04
C ALA A 127 -0.81 14.04 11.11
N LEU A 128 0.12 13.31 10.47
CA LEU A 128 0.16 11.85 10.54
C LEU A 128 0.41 11.34 11.95
N GLU A 129 1.34 11.95 12.69
CA GLU A 129 1.65 11.60 14.07
C GLU A 129 0.42 11.77 14.99
N GLU A 130 -0.27 12.91 14.90
CA GLU A 130 -1.48 13.18 15.68
C GLU A 130 -2.64 12.24 15.28
N GLY A 131 -2.80 11.99 13.98
CA GLY A 131 -3.76 11.01 13.48
C GLY A 131 -3.51 9.61 14.02
N LEU A 132 -2.26 9.15 14.06
CA LEU A 132 -1.89 7.87 14.67
C LEU A 132 -2.22 7.85 16.17
N LYS A 133 -1.90 8.91 16.92
CA LYS A 133 -2.19 9.01 18.37
C LYS A 133 -3.68 8.89 18.70
N SER A 134 -4.58 9.25 17.78
CA SER A 134 -6.04 9.10 17.96
C SER A 134 -6.49 7.64 18.14
N ARG A 135 -5.70 6.67 17.64
CA ARG A 135 -6.06 5.25 17.58
C ARG A 135 -7.40 4.97 16.86
N ALA A 136 -7.82 5.84 15.94
CA ALA A 136 -9.00 5.62 15.11
C ALA A 136 -8.69 4.95 13.76
N LEU A 137 -7.42 5.01 13.32
CA LEU A 137 -7.01 4.63 11.97
C LEU A 137 -6.74 3.13 11.82
N ILE A 138 -7.00 2.60 10.61
CA ILE A 138 -6.50 1.29 10.16
C ILE A 138 -5.10 1.37 9.58
N ALA A 139 -4.79 2.50 8.93
CA ALA A 139 -3.49 2.76 8.33
C ALA A 139 -3.25 4.27 8.28
N GLY A 140 -1.99 4.66 8.46
CA GLY A 140 -1.49 5.96 8.02
C GLY A 140 -0.72 5.79 6.71
N LEU A 141 -0.98 6.66 5.75
CA LEU A 141 -0.25 6.76 4.49
C LEU A 141 0.40 8.15 4.42
N ALA A 142 1.69 8.19 4.13
CA ALA A 142 2.40 9.44 3.93
C ALA A 142 3.16 9.44 2.61
N GLU A 143 2.92 10.44 1.77
CA GLU A 143 3.64 10.68 0.53
C GLU A 143 4.50 11.93 0.70
N ILE A 144 5.62 11.74 1.42
CA ILE A 144 6.48 12.83 1.88
C ILE A 144 7.94 12.39 1.94
N GLU A 145 8.86 13.32 1.68
CA GLU A 145 10.29 13.09 1.89
C GLU A 145 10.73 13.54 3.29
N ILE A 146 10.92 12.58 4.19
CA ILE A 146 11.44 12.86 5.54
C ILE A 146 12.96 13.05 5.52
N LYS A 147 13.45 14.26 5.79
CA LYS A 147 14.91 14.53 5.87
C LYS A 147 15.49 14.29 7.26
N ALA A 148 14.70 14.48 8.31
CA ALA A 148 15.14 14.38 9.70
C ALA A 148 14.86 12.99 10.29
N PRO A 149 15.88 12.21 10.68
CA PRO A 149 15.73 10.89 11.31
C PRO A 149 14.79 10.86 12.52
N LEU A 150 14.75 11.95 13.28
CA LEU A 150 13.90 12.08 14.46
C LEU A 150 12.41 12.01 14.11
N ILE A 151 11.98 12.55 12.96
CA ILE A 151 10.60 12.50 12.51
C ILE A 151 10.20 11.05 12.22
N ALA A 152 11.02 10.30 11.48
CA ALA A 152 10.78 8.88 11.21
C ALA A 152 10.68 8.06 12.51
N ARG A 153 11.55 8.34 13.50
CA ARG A 153 11.50 7.70 14.82
C ARG A 153 10.19 8.01 15.56
N ARG A 154 9.75 9.27 15.56
CA ARG A 154 8.49 9.69 16.21
C ARG A 154 7.28 8.99 15.58
N LEU A 155 7.20 8.97 14.24
CA LEU A 155 6.16 8.26 13.52
C LEU A 155 6.16 6.76 13.83
N SER A 156 7.33 6.13 13.86
CA SER A 156 7.46 4.70 14.22
C SER A 156 6.93 4.41 15.63
N LEU A 157 7.24 5.26 16.61
CA LEU A 157 6.71 5.13 17.98
C LEU A 157 5.20 5.37 18.05
N ALA A 158 4.68 6.38 17.35
CA ALA A 158 3.24 6.66 17.31
C ALA A 158 2.45 5.52 16.66
N ALA A 159 2.96 4.96 15.56
CA ALA A 159 2.38 3.81 14.86
C ALA A 159 2.36 2.55 15.75
N GLN A 160 3.47 2.27 16.45
CA GLN A 160 3.53 1.16 17.42
C GLN A 160 2.55 1.35 18.59
N ALA A 161 2.51 2.54 19.20
CA ALA A 161 1.64 2.83 20.34
C ALA A 161 0.14 2.84 20.00
N SER A 162 -0.21 3.13 18.74
CA SER A 162 -1.58 3.13 18.23
C SER A 162 -2.05 1.79 17.67
N ARG A 163 -1.11 0.83 17.54
CA ARG A 163 -1.30 -0.47 16.89
C ARG A 163 -1.78 -0.33 15.44
N THR A 164 -1.20 0.62 14.72
CA THR A 164 -1.58 0.97 13.34
C THR A 164 -0.32 0.99 12.45
N PRO A 165 -0.33 0.32 11.29
CA PRO A 165 0.74 0.45 10.30
C PRO A 165 0.79 1.88 9.74
N CYS A 166 1.99 2.40 9.58
CA CYS A 166 2.28 3.67 8.93
C CYS A 166 3.12 3.39 7.68
N LEU A 167 2.52 3.55 6.51
CA LEU A 167 3.12 3.31 5.20
C LEU A 167 3.64 4.64 4.65
N LEU A 168 4.96 4.78 4.58
CA LEU A 168 5.64 5.98 4.11
C LEU A 168 6.15 5.74 2.69
N LEU A 169 5.58 6.43 1.72
CA LEU A 169 6.06 6.55 0.36
C LEU A 169 7.13 7.65 0.30
N SER A 170 8.39 7.22 0.22
CA SER A 170 9.58 8.08 0.14
C SER A 170 10.01 8.29 -1.31
N GLY A 171 10.83 9.32 -1.58
CA GLY A 171 11.40 9.55 -2.90
C GLY A 171 12.35 8.42 -3.35
N HIS A 172 12.41 8.14 -4.65
CA HIS A 172 13.22 7.04 -5.21
C HIS A 172 14.72 7.14 -4.86
N GLN A 173 15.26 8.37 -4.79
CA GLN A 173 16.67 8.65 -4.46
C GLN A 173 16.92 8.85 -2.96
N GLN A 174 15.86 8.95 -2.15
CA GLN A 174 16.00 9.28 -0.74
C GLN A 174 16.82 8.21 -0.01
N SER A 175 17.81 8.60 0.79
CA SER A 175 18.54 7.61 1.59
C SER A 175 17.60 6.97 2.62
N GLY A 176 17.74 5.67 2.82
CA GLY A 176 16.79 4.93 3.63
C GLY A 176 16.74 5.41 5.08
N LEU A 177 15.53 5.50 5.64
CA LEU A 177 15.31 6.10 6.95
C LEU A 177 15.59 5.13 8.10
N PRO A 178 16.23 5.58 9.18
CA PRO A 178 16.37 4.77 10.39
C PRO A 178 15.03 4.63 11.11
N GLY A 179 14.88 3.57 11.91
CA GLY A 179 13.68 3.35 12.73
C GLY A 179 12.47 2.75 11.98
N THR A 180 12.63 2.43 10.70
CA THR A 180 11.64 1.67 9.91
C THR A 180 11.69 0.18 10.26
N LEU A 181 10.51 -0.43 10.43
CA LEU A 181 10.35 -1.87 10.65
C LEU A 181 10.70 -2.65 9.40
N THR A 182 10.18 -2.19 8.26
CA THR A 182 10.54 -2.72 6.95
C THR A 182 10.86 -1.60 5.99
N ARG A 183 11.69 -1.91 4.99
CA ARG A 183 11.96 -1.06 3.85
C ARG A 183 11.89 -1.87 2.57
N TRP A 184 11.13 -1.37 1.61
CA TRP A 184 10.87 -2.04 0.34
C TRP A 184 11.17 -1.14 -0.83
N ARG A 185 11.80 -1.70 -1.87
CA ARG A 185 11.87 -1.14 -3.21
C ARG A 185 10.78 -1.72 -4.08
N ILE A 186 10.05 -0.87 -4.79
CA ILE A 186 8.89 -1.24 -5.61
C ILE A 186 9.13 -0.78 -7.04
N ALA A 187 9.09 -1.71 -7.98
CA ALA A 187 9.08 -1.42 -9.40
C ALA A 187 7.76 -1.88 -10.03
N ALA A 188 7.28 -1.14 -11.02
CA ALA A 188 6.19 -1.61 -11.87
C ALA A 188 6.62 -2.89 -12.59
N LYS A 189 5.75 -3.89 -12.64
CA LYS A 189 5.93 -5.09 -13.47
C LYS A 189 4.79 -5.17 -14.47
N ARG A 190 5.12 -5.55 -15.71
CA ARG A 190 4.10 -5.79 -16.74
C ARG A 190 3.13 -6.86 -16.25
N SER A 191 1.83 -6.57 -16.33
CA SER A 191 0.80 -7.54 -15.99
C SER A 191 0.78 -8.72 -16.97
N GLY A 192 0.35 -9.87 -16.48
CA GLY A 192 0.15 -11.06 -17.30
C GLY A 192 -0.98 -10.88 -18.32
N SER A 193 -1.07 -11.79 -19.30
CA SER A 193 -2.20 -11.83 -20.23
C SER A 193 -3.47 -12.21 -19.48
N THR A 194 -4.61 -11.65 -19.88
CA THR A 194 -5.91 -12.17 -19.41
C THR A 194 -6.34 -13.39 -20.24
N PRO A 195 -7.09 -14.35 -19.66
CA PRO A 195 -7.53 -15.55 -20.40
C PRO A 195 -8.48 -15.26 -21.56
N PHE A 196 -9.24 -14.16 -21.48
CA PHE A 196 -10.33 -13.86 -22.41
C PHE A 196 -10.03 -12.70 -23.37
N ASP A 197 -8.96 -11.93 -23.11
CA ASP A 197 -8.49 -10.87 -24.00
C ASP A 197 -6.97 -10.65 -23.81
N ALA A 198 -6.18 -11.10 -24.78
CA ALA A 198 -4.72 -10.97 -24.76
C ALA A 198 -4.23 -9.51 -24.92
N THR A 199 -5.11 -8.60 -25.33
CA THR A 199 -4.81 -7.17 -25.50
C THR A 199 -5.26 -6.33 -24.30
N ALA A 200 -6.15 -6.85 -23.47
CA ALA A 200 -6.55 -6.21 -22.22
C ALA A 200 -5.42 -6.27 -21.17
N PRO A 201 -5.24 -5.22 -20.36
CA PRO A 201 -4.31 -5.25 -19.24
C PRO A 201 -4.77 -6.29 -18.21
N GLY A 202 -3.84 -7.17 -17.80
CA GLY A 202 -4.08 -8.10 -16.70
C GLY A 202 -4.01 -7.46 -15.32
N ALA A 203 -4.06 -8.31 -14.29
CA ALA A 203 -3.97 -7.90 -12.89
C ALA A 203 -2.70 -7.06 -12.64
N PRO A 204 -2.78 -5.95 -11.89
CA PRO A 204 -1.62 -5.12 -11.58
C PRO A 204 -0.55 -5.96 -10.88
N SER A 205 0.70 -5.75 -11.27
CA SER A 205 1.84 -6.54 -10.82
C SER A 205 3.00 -5.65 -10.41
N TRP A 206 3.74 -6.07 -9.37
CA TRP A 206 4.89 -5.36 -8.85
C TRP A 206 6.07 -6.30 -8.63
N GLN A 207 7.26 -5.77 -8.86
CA GLN A 207 8.50 -6.38 -8.37
C GLN A 207 8.88 -5.66 -7.07
N LEU A 208 8.94 -6.42 -5.98
CA LEU A 208 9.32 -5.94 -4.66
C LEU A 208 10.73 -6.42 -4.34
N THR A 209 11.54 -5.57 -3.72
CA THR A 209 12.85 -5.94 -3.18
C THR A 209 12.94 -5.49 -1.73
N LEU A 210 13.21 -6.43 -0.83
CA LEU A 210 13.34 -6.17 0.59
C LEU A 210 14.70 -5.53 0.89
N GLU A 211 14.74 -4.23 1.17
CA GLU A 211 15.99 -3.56 1.58
C GLU A 211 16.28 -3.76 3.07
N ARG A 212 15.24 -3.90 3.90
CA ARG A 212 15.36 -4.07 5.35
C ARG A 212 14.14 -4.76 5.93
N CYS A 213 14.35 -5.76 6.78
CA CYS A 213 13.38 -6.20 7.78
C CYS A 213 14.15 -6.87 8.93
N ARG A 214 13.73 -6.64 10.18
CA ARG A 214 14.39 -7.29 11.33
C ARG A 214 14.21 -8.80 11.24
N GLY A 215 15.31 -9.54 11.33
CA GLY A 215 15.31 -11.01 11.30
C GLY A 215 15.25 -11.62 9.89
N GLU A 216 15.27 -10.80 8.84
CA GLU A 216 15.28 -11.25 7.45
C GLU A 216 16.52 -10.71 6.73
N PRO A 217 17.20 -11.51 5.90
CA PRO A 217 18.29 -11.02 5.08
C PRO A 217 17.77 -10.02 4.03
N PRO A 218 18.47 -8.89 3.80
CA PRO A 218 18.11 -7.96 2.75
C PRO A 218 18.38 -8.58 1.36
N GLY A 219 17.79 -7.97 0.32
CA GLY A 219 17.98 -8.34 -1.08
C GLY A 219 17.00 -9.38 -1.64
N ARG A 220 16.14 -9.97 -0.80
CA ARG A 220 15.08 -10.87 -1.26
C ARG A 220 14.12 -10.12 -2.18
N SER A 221 13.82 -10.72 -3.33
CA SER A 221 12.99 -10.11 -4.37
C SER A 221 11.75 -10.98 -4.64
N PHE A 222 10.58 -10.35 -4.80
CA PHE A 222 9.29 -11.00 -4.95
C PHE A 222 8.50 -10.38 -6.10
N THR A 223 7.81 -11.18 -6.90
CA THR A 223 6.83 -10.68 -7.86
C THR A 223 5.44 -10.96 -7.31
N VAL A 224 4.65 -9.90 -7.12
CA VAL A 224 3.29 -9.98 -6.60
C VAL A 224 2.30 -9.43 -7.60
N GLU A 225 1.11 -10.02 -7.62
CA GLU A 225 -0.03 -9.62 -8.42
C GLU A 225 -1.19 -9.32 -7.47
N PHE A 226 -2.05 -8.35 -7.79
CA PHE A 226 -3.22 -8.04 -6.96
C PHE A 226 -4.51 -8.34 -7.72
N SER A 227 -5.38 -9.13 -7.09
CA SER A 227 -6.67 -9.51 -7.63
C SER A 227 -7.72 -8.46 -7.24
N HIS A 228 -8.23 -7.71 -8.22
CA HIS A 228 -9.33 -6.75 -8.01
C HIS A 228 -10.65 -7.42 -7.61
N GLU A 229 -10.84 -8.70 -7.89
CA GLU A 229 -12.06 -9.43 -7.54
C GLU A 229 -12.10 -9.77 -6.04
N SER A 230 -10.95 -10.17 -5.49
CA SER A 230 -10.83 -10.66 -4.12
C SER A 230 -10.13 -9.68 -3.18
N PHE A 231 -9.64 -8.55 -3.69
CA PHE A 231 -8.80 -7.54 -3.02
C PHE A 231 -7.66 -8.17 -2.21
N ARG A 232 -6.97 -9.13 -2.82
CA ARG A 232 -5.88 -9.89 -2.20
C ARG A 232 -4.67 -9.98 -3.10
N PHE A 233 -3.49 -9.98 -2.51
CA PHE A 233 -2.26 -10.32 -3.20
C PHE A 233 -2.18 -11.81 -3.53
N ARG A 234 -1.52 -12.10 -4.65
CA ARG A 234 -1.05 -13.42 -5.06
C ARG A 234 0.42 -13.32 -5.40
N LEU A 235 1.19 -14.35 -5.03
CA LEU A 235 2.57 -14.47 -5.51
C LEU A 235 2.56 -14.97 -6.94
N SER A 236 3.27 -14.28 -7.83
CA SER A 236 3.40 -14.72 -9.22
C SER A 236 4.28 -15.96 -9.27
N ALA A 237 3.92 -16.97 -10.07
CA ALA A 237 4.66 -18.23 -10.20
C ALA A 237 6.14 -18.02 -10.59
N ALA A 238 6.45 -16.93 -11.31
CA ALA A 238 7.82 -16.54 -11.67
C ALA A 238 8.73 -16.17 -10.47
N SER A 239 8.17 -16.07 -9.25
CA SER A 239 8.92 -15.84 -8.02
C SER A 239 9.47 -17.11 -7.35
N CYS A 240 8.99 -18.30 -7.74
CA CYS A 240 9.48 -19.57 -7.18
C CYS A 240 10.87 -19.96 -7.71
N ASP A 241 11.22 -19.58 -8.95
CA ASP A 241 12.43 -20.09 -9.60
C ASP A 241 13.74 -19.44 -9.12
N ARG A 242 13.72 -18.16 -8.70
CA ARG A 242 14.97 -17.47 -8.28
C ARG A 242 15.47 -17.85 -6.88
N ALA A 243 14.64 -18.47 -6.05
CA ALA A 243 15.09 -18.97 -4.75
C ALA A 243 15.98 -20.23 -4.90
N ALA A 244 15.79 -21.01 -5.97
CA ALA A 244 16.58 -22.21 -6.25
C ALA A 244 17.99 -21.87 -6.78
N GLU A 245 18.11 -20.87 -7.66
CA GLU A 245 19.41 -20.52 -8.29
C GLU A 245 20.41 -19.88 -7.32
N ALA A 246 19.94 -19.17 -6.29
CA ALA A 246 20.79 -18.59 -5.25
C ALA A 246 21.44 -19.67 -4.35
N GLY A 247 20.82 -20.85 -4.23
CA GLY A 247 21.36 -21.99 -3.48
C GLY A 247 22.45 -22.77 -4.24
N GLU A 248 22.35 -22.85 -5.57
CA GLU A 248 23.31 -23.61 -6.40
C GLU A 248 24.62 -22.85 -6.65
N SER A 249 24.54 -21.54 -6.80
CA SER A 249 25.71 -20.67 -7.01
C SER A 249 26.65 -20.62 -5.80
N SER A 250 26.12 -20.76 -4.57
CA SER A 250 26.90 -20.87 -3.33
C SER A 250 27.58 -22.24 -3.16
N LYS A 251 26.96 -23.33 -3.65
CA LYS A 251 27.55 -24.68 -3.63
C LYS A 251 28.68 -24.85 -4.65
N ARG A 252 28.56 -24.29 -5.85
CA ARG A 252 29.62 -24.34 -6.87
C ARG A 252 30.90 -23.61 -6.46
N ARG A 253 30.77 -22.50 -5.72
CA ARG A 253 31.93 -21.69 -5.29
C ARG A 253 32.75 -22.34 -4.16
N ARG A 254 32.15 -23.26 -3.38
CA ARG A 254 32.86 -24.06 -2.37
C ARG A 254 33.57 -25.30 -2.94
N ALA A 255 33.16 -25.79 -4.11
CA ALA A 255 33.76 -26.97 -4.73
C ALA A 255 35.04 -26.65 -5.55
N SER A 256 35.24 -25.39 -5.95
CA SER A 256 36.39 -24.99 -6.79
C SER A 256 37.64 -24.55 -6.00
N ASN A 257 37.63 -24.68 -4.66
CA ASN A 257 38.71 -24.19 -3.80
C ASN A 257 39.31 -25.31 -2.93
N ARG A 258 39.30 -26.55 -3.44
CA ARG A 258 39.92 -27.73 -2.83
C ARG A 258 40.88 -28.39 -3.80
#